data_AF-A0A158M8W4-F1
#
_entry.id   AF-A0A158M8W4-F1
#
_cell.length_a   1.000
_cell.length_b   1.000
_cell.length_c   1.000
_cell.angle_alpha   90.00
_cell.angle_beta   90.00
_cell.angle_gamma   90.00
#
_symmetry.space_group_name_H-M   'P 1'
#
loop_
_entity.id
_entity.type
_entity.pdbx_description
1 polymer ?
#
loop_
_entity_poly.entity_id
_entity_poly.type
_entity_poly.pdbx_seq_one_letter_code
_entity_poly.pdbx_strand_id
1 'polypeptide(L)'
;MQCWLIGACLAGSLGVAQAQMAEPAASAKPAARSAIVVDGNGWLGASDQERRAFLVGVANMIVAENAYAKRRDQAAPGAAKAITDALSGMNLWQWSERVTAWYRANPDKLSTPVMGVIWRDLVKKSH
;
A
#
# COMPACT_ATOMS: atom_id res chain seq x y z
N MET A 1 26.01 -72.60 -39.47
CA MET A 1 24.55 -72.74 -39.35
C MET A 1 24.07 -71.84 -38.23
N GLN A 2 23.27 -70.83 -38.60
CA GLN A 2 22.26 -70.12 -37.80
C GLN A 2 21.56 -71.08 -36.81
N CYS A 3 21.15 -70.73 -35.58
CA CYS A 3 20.02 -69.84 -35.29
C CYS A 3 19.73 -69.77 -33.76
N TRP A 4 19.56 -68.54 -33.21
CA TRP A 4 18.43 -68.04 -32.37
C TRP A 4 18.08 -68.73 -31.02
N LEU A 5 17.55 -68.11 -29.94
CA LEU A 5 16.85 -66.85 -29.62
C LEU A 5 16.90 -66.60 -28.09
N ILE A 6 17.04 -65.32 -27.71
CA ILE A 6 16.31 -64.50 -26.69
C ILE A 6 15.86 -65.15 -25.37
N GLY A 7 16.13 -64.44 -24.27
CA GLY A 7 15.26 -64.50 -23.07
C GLY A 7 15.86 -63.83 -21.84
N ALA A 8 15.49 -62.59 -21.59
CA ALA A 8 15.91 -61.78 -20.44
C ALA A 8 15.52 -62.37 -19.08
N CYS A 9 16.32 -62.10 -18.04
CA CYS A 9 15.80 -61.68 -16.75
C CYS A 9 16.90 -60.99 -15.93
N LEU A 10 16.65 -59.73 -15.63
CA LEU A 10 17.52 -58.78 -14.94
C LEU A 10 17.81 -59.27 -13.52
N ALA A 11 19.08 -59.55 -13.25
CA ALA A 11 19.58 -59.73 -11.89
C ALA A 11 19.66 -58.36 -11.21
N GLY A 12 18.98 -58.26 -10.07
CA GLY A 12 18.99 -57.08 -9.22
C GLY A 12 20.40 -56.69 -8.80
N SER A 13 20.65 -55.39 -8.82
CA SER A 13 21.62 -54.78 -7.92
C SER A 13 20.88 -53.74 -7.08
N LEU A 14 21.05 -53.88 -5.78
CA LEU A 14 20.55 -53.02 -4.74
C LEU A 14 21.11 -51.61 -4.94
N GLY A 15 20.32 -50.72 -5.52
CA GLY A 15 20.54 -49.28 -5.46
C GLY A 15 19.72 -48.70 -4.32
N VAL A 16 20.39 -48.25 -3.27
CA VAL A 16 19.80 -47.44 -2.20
C VAL A 16 18.98 -46.30 -2.82
N ALA A 17 17.66 -46.30 -2.58
CA ALA A 17 16.81 -45.17 -2.88
C ALA A 17 17.26 -44.00 -1.99
N GLN A 18 18.08 -43.10 -2.53
CA GLN A 18 18.34 -41.82 -1.91
C GLN A 18 17.02 -41.05 -1.93
N ALA A 19 16.35 -40.99 -0.78
CA ALA A 19 15.27 -40.06 -0.54
C ALA A 19 15.83 -38.65 -0.74
N GLN A 20 15.59 -38.09 -1.92
CA GLN A 20 15.93 -36.72 -2.25
C GLN A 20 15.04 -35.84 -1.37
N MET A 21 15.60 -35.36 -0.27
CA MET A 21 14.92 -34.40 0.59
C MET A 21 14.60 -33.20 -0.29
N ALA A 22 13.31 -32.96 -0.55
CA ALA A 22 12.86 -31.78 -1.24
C ALA A 22 13.40 -30.56 -0.48
N GLU A 23 14.22 -29.75 -1.14
CA GLU A 23 14.60 -28.46 -0.61
C GLU A 23 13.32 -27.70 -0.21
N PRO A 24 13.28 -27.08 0.99
CA PRO A 24 12.13 -26.29 1.37
C PRO A 24 11.95 -25.22 0.30
N ALA A 25 10.79 -25.22 -0.35
CA ALA A 25 10.42 -24.21 -1.33
C ALA A 25 10.74 -22.85 -0.72
N ALA A 26 11.67 -22.13 -1.37
CA ALA A 26 12.09 -20.81 -0.95
C ALA A 26 10.82 -20.00 -0.63
N SER A 27 10.69 -19.56 0.62
CA SER A 27 9.55 -18.77 1.04
C SER A 27 9.46 -17.57 0.11
N ALA A 28 8.42 -17.52 -0.72
CA ALA A 28 8.17 -16.38 -1.58
C ALA A 28 8.07 -15.16 -0.67
N LYS A 29 9.11 -14.32 -0.70
CA LYS A 29 9.12 -13.05 0.01
C LYS A 29 7.89 -12.29 -0.50
N PRO A 30 6.95 -11.86 0.37
CA PRO A 30 5.82 -11.07 -0.09
C PRO A 30 6.36 -9.94 -0.95
N ALA A 31 5.88 -9.83 -2.20
CA ALA A 31 6.23 -8.72 -3.05
C ALA A 31 6.04 -7.45 -2.20
N ALA A 32 7.07 -6.61 -2.13
CA ALA A 32 6.97 -5.34 -1.43
C ALA A 32 5.73 -4.64 -1.98
N ARG A 33 4.67 -4.55 -1.16
CA ARG A 33 3.54 -3.70 -1.51
C ARG A 33 4.16 -2.32 -1.62
N SER A 34 4.38 -1.86 -2.85
CA SER A 34 4.64 -0.46 -3.11
C SER A 34 3.49 0.26 -2.44
N ALA A 35 3.75 0.89 -1.29
CA ALA A 35 2.77 1.81 -0.74
C ALA A 35 2.49 2.78 -1.88
N ILE A 36 1.26 2.80 -2.39
CA ILE A 36 0.87 3.77 -3.41
C ILE A 36 0.88 5.11 -2.69
N VAL A 37 2.05 5.76 -2.71
CA VAL A 37 2.24 7.08 -2.14
C VAL A 37 1.94 8.05 -3.25
N VAL A 38 0.76 8.67 -3.17
CA VAL A 38 0.40 9.76 -4.07
C VAL A 38 1.23 10.98 -3.69
N ASP A 39 2.05 11.46 -4.63
CA ASP A 39 2.84 12.68 -4.52
C ASP A 39 2.21 13.83 -5.35
N GLY A 40 2.88 14.96 -5.43
CA GLY A 40 2.44 16.12 -6.21
C GLY A 40 2.37 15.86 -7.72
N ASN A 41 3.22 14.98 -8.27
CA ASN A 41 3.16 14.62 -9.69
C ASN A 41 1.88 13.84 -9.97
N GLY A 42 1.61 12.80 -9.18
CA GLY A 42 0.38 12.02 -9.27
C GLY A 42 -0.86 12.88 -8.99
N TRP A 43 -0.78 13.78 -8.01
CA TRP A 43 -1.88 14.67 -7.67
C TRP A 43 -2.21 15.65 -8.80
N LEU A 44 -1.22 16.38 -9.33
CA LEU A 44 -1.45 17.38 -10.37
C LEU A 44 -1.85 16.76 -11.72
N GLY A 45 -1.40 15.52 -12.00
CA GLY A 45 -1.84 14.76 -13.18
C GLY A 45 -3.22 14.12 -13.05
N ALA A 46 -3.72 13.91 -11.83
CA ALA A 46 -5.03 13.31 -11.59
C ALA A 46 -6.18 14.28 -11.92
N SER A 47 -7.30 13.72 -12.39
CA SER A 47 -8.57 14.43 -12.52
C SER A 47 -9.13 14.86 -11.16
N ASP A 48 -10.04 15.83 -11.17
CA ASP A 48 -10.68 16.27 -9.92
C ASP A 48 -11.49 15.16 -9.25
N GLN A 49 -12.03 14.21 -10.03
CA GLN A 49 -12.75 13.06 -9.47
C GLN A 49 -11.80 12.12 -8.72
N GLU A 50 -10.64 11.82 -9.29
CA GLU A 50 -9.62 10.96 -8.65
C GLU A 50 -9.05 11.59 -7.38
N ARG A 51 -8.76 12.90 -7.40
CA ARG A 51 -8.34 13.64 -6.20
C ARG A 51 -9.39 13.57 -5.09
N ARG A 52 -10.66 13.76 -5.43
CA ARG A 52 -11.75 13.66 -4.45
C ARG A 52 -11.93 12.23 -3.95
N ALA A 53 -11.80 11.21 -4.80
CA ALA A 53 -11.88 9.81 -4.39
C ALA A 53 -10.76 9.45 -3.39
N PHE A 54 -9.54 9.95 -3.62
CA PHE A 54 -8.43 9.83 -2.67
C PHE A 54 -8.81 10.44 -1.31
N LEU A 55 -9.34 11.67 -1.30
CA LEU A 55 -9.74 12.36 -0.06
C LEU A 55 -10.90 11.67 0.67
N VAL A 56 -11.84 11.06 -0.06
CA VAL A 56 -12.88 10.20 0.53
C VAL A 56 -12.24 9.00 1.22
N GLY A 57 -11.23 8.37 0.59
CA GLY A 57 -10.45 7.30 1.20
C GLY A 57 -9.77 7.73 2.50
N VAL A 58 -9.16 8.92 2.52
CA VAL A 58 -8.55 9.50 3.73
C VAL A 58 -9.59 9.74 4.83
N ALA A 59 -10.76 10.30 4.48
CA ALA A 59 -11.84 10.51 5.44
C ALA A 59 -12.33 9.18 6.05
N ASN A 60 -12.50 8.15 5.23
CA ASN A 60 -12.91 6.82 5.69
C ASN A 60 -11.87 6.19 6.63
N MET A 61 -10.57 6.37 6.34
CA MET A 61 -9.48 5.91 7.21
C MET A 61 -9.57 6.58 8.60
N ILE A 62 -9.77 7.89 8.65
CA ILE A 62 -9.92 8.66 9.89
C ILE A 62 -11.12 8.17 10.71
N VAL A 63 -12.25 7.92 10.05
CA VAL A 63 -13.45 7.37 10.70
C VAL A 63 -13.16 5.98 11.29
N ALA A 64 -12.48 5.12 10.54
CA ALA A 64 -12.11 3.78 10.99
C ALA A 64 -11.16 3.82 12.20
N GLU A 65 -10.14 4.68 12.17
CA GLU A 65 -9.21 4.88 13.27
C GLU A 65 -9.90 5.38 14.55
N ASN A 66 -10.78 6.39 14.42
CA ASN A 66 -11.56 6.90 15.54
C ASN A 66 -12.51 5.84 16.12
N ALA A 67 -13.19 5.09 15.26
CA ALA A 67 -14.08 4.01 15.69
C ALA A 67 -13.31 2.90 16.43
N TYR A 68 -12.12 2.56 15.95
CA TYR A 68 -11.24 1.59 16.60
C TYR A 68 -10.76 2.07 17.97
N ALA A 69 -10.29 3.33 18.07
CA ALA A 69 -9.86 3.91 19.34
C ALA A 69 -11.00 3.93 20.37
N LYS A 70 -12.20 4.36 19.94
CA LYS A 70 -13.41 4.36 20.78
C LYS A 70 -13.78 2.97 21.30
N ARG A 71 -13.68 1.93 20.46
CA ARG A 71 -13.98 0.54 20.87
C ARG A 71 -13.00 -0.02 21.91
N ARG A 72 -11.85 0.62 22.10
CA ARG A 72 -10.80 0.18 23.02
C ARG A 72 -10.57 1.13 24.18
N ASP A 73 -11.47 2.10 24.39
CA ASP A 73 -11.32 3.17 25.38
C ASP A 73 -9.97 3.91 25.25
N GLN A 74 -9.45 4.01 24.02
CA GLN A 74 -8.23 4.75 23.68
C GLN A 74 -8.58 6.16 23.22
N ALA A 75 -7.69 7.11 23.49
CA ALA A 75 -7.78 8.44 22.91
C ALA A 75 -7.76 8.36 21.38
N ALA A 76 -8.56 9.20 20.72
CA ALA A 76 -8.52 9.34 19.27
C ALA A 76 -7.10 9.69 18.81
N PRO A 77 -6.60 9.13 17.70
CA PRO A 77 -5.28 9.49 17.21
C PRO A 77 -5.19 10.99 17.00
N GLY A 78 -4.13 11.61 17.50
CA GLY A 78 -3.93 13.06 17.37
C GLY A 78 -4.00 13.51 15.91
N ALA A 79 -3.63 12.62 14.99
CA ALA A 79 -3.70 12.88 13.56
C ALA A 79 -5.11 12.93 12.98
N ALA A 80 -5.95 11.98 13.35
CA ALA A 80 -7.35 11.93 12.96
C ALA A 80 -8.09 13.19 13.46
N LYS A 81 -7.86 13.57 14.72
CA LYS A 81 -8.47 14.77 15.30
C LYS A 81 -8.00 16.05 14.60
N ALA A 82 -6.69 16.22 14.43
CA ALA A 82 -6.10 17.37 13.79
C ALA A 82 -6.58 17.59 12.35
N ILE A 83 -6.66 16.50 11.56
CA ILE A 83 -7.20 16.56 10.20
C ILE A 83 -8.71 16.89 10.24
N THR A 84 -9.48 16.26 11.14
CA THR A 84 -10.91 16.56 11.28
C THR A 84 -11.16 18.03 11.63
N ASP A 85 -10.39 18.58 12.57
CA ASP A 85 -10.51 19.97 13.02
C ASP A 85 -10.10 20.95 11.91
N ALA A 86 -8.95 20.72 11.27
CA ALA A 86 -8.46 21.54 10.16
C ALA A 86 -9.39 21.56 8.94
N LEU A 87 -10.27 20.57 8.82
CA LEU A 87 -11.24 20.43 7.74
C LEU A 87 -12.68 20.76 8.15
N SER A 88 -12.91 21.04 9.43
CA SER A 88 -14.25 21.40 9.90
C SER A 88 -14.74 22.65 9.16
N GLY A 89 -15.85 22.51 8.43
CA GLY A 89 -16.43 23.60 7.62
C GLY A 89 -16.00 23.66 6.15
N MET A 90 -15.09 22.79 5.68
CA MET A 90 -14.74 22.68 4.26
C MET A 90 -15.39 21.46 3.59
N ASN A 91 -15.78 21.60 2.33
CA ASN A 91 -16.19 20.47 1.50
C ASN A 91 -14.98 19.82 0.77
N LEU A 92 -15.19 18.61 0.24
CA LEU A 92 -14.16 17.85 -0.50
C LEU A 92 -13.51 18.62 -1.66
N TRP A 93 -14.25 19.54 -2.28
CA TRP A 93 -13.78 20.36 -3.39
C TRP A 93 -12.77 21.40 -2.90
N GLN A 94 -13.11 22.13 -1.85
CA GLN A 94 -12.21 23.11 -1.21
C GLN A 94 -10.95 22.43 -0.68
N TRP A 95 -11.09 21.22 -0.13
CA TRP A 95 -9.95 20.46 0.34
C TRP A 95 -9.01 20.06 -0.79
N SER A 96 -9.57 19.55 -1.90
CA SER A 96 -8.80 19.22 -3.10
C SER A 96 -8.08 20.44 -3.66
N GLU A 97 -8.77 21.58 -3.78
CA GLU A 97 -8.17 22.79 -4.33
C GLU A 97 -7.06 23.33 -3.43
N ARG A 98 -7.19 23.25 -2.10
CA ARG A 98 -6.14 23.70 -1.18
C ARG A 98 -4.85 22.89 -1.33
N VAL A 99 -4.96 21.57 -1.46
CA VAL A 99 -3.81 20.70 -1.73
C VAL A 99 -3.20 21.02 -3.11
N THR A 100 -4.04 21.20 -4.13
CA THR A 100 -3.59 21.58 -5.48
C THR A 100 -2.86 22.92 -5.48
N ALA A 101 -3.42 23.94 -4.81
CA ALA A 101 -2.82 25.27 -4.69
C ALA A 101 -1.46 25.21 -3.98
N TRP A 102 -1.33 24.35 -2.96
CA TRP A 102 -0.05 24.14 -2.28
C TRP A 102 1.02 23.62 -3.25
N TYR A 103 0.72 22.60 -4.06
CA TYR A 103 1.68 22.08 -5.04
C TYR A 103 2.01 23.09 -6.15
N ARG A 104 1.01 23.85 -6.63
CA ARG A 104 1.22 24.92 -7.61
C ARG A 104 2.14 26.03 -7.07
N ALA A 105 2.03 26.35 -5.77
CA ALA A 105 2.88 27.33 -5.11
C ALA A 105 4.28 26.78 -4.73
N ASN A 106 4.48 25.46 -4.75
CA ASN A 106 5.73 24.79 -4.36
C ASN A 106 6.18 23.81 -5.47
N PRO A 107 6.51 24.28 -6.68
CA PRO A 107 6.86 23.41 -7.81
C PRO A 107 8.16 22.62 -7.59
N ASP A 108 9.03 23.05 -6.67
CA ASP A 108 10.23 22.33 -6.24
C ASP A 108 9.93 21.14 -5.31
N LYS A 109 8.69 21.01 -4.83
CA LYS A 109 8.29 20.03 -3.80
C LYS A 109 7.33 18.96 -4.28
N LEU A 110 7.24 18.71 -5.60
CA LEU A 110 6.29 17.74 -6.16
C LEU A 110 6.51 16.30 -5.68
N SER A 111 7.71 15.91 -5.26
CA SER A 111 7.97 14.60 -4.66
C SER A 111 7.39 14.43 -3.25
N THR A 112 6.85 15.50 -2.68
CA THR A 112 6.25 15.47 -1.35
C THR A 112 4.96 14.64 -1.36
N PRO A 113 4.78 13.66 -0.45
CA PRO A 113 3.53 12.91 -0.34
C PRO A 113 2.34 13.79 0.04
N VAL A 114 1.19 13.54 -0.58
CA VAL A 114 -0.06 14.29 -0.35
C VAL A 114 -0.48 14.26 1.12
N MET A 115 -0.39 13.11 1.79
CA MET A 115 -0.69 13.01 3.22
C MET A 115 0.26 13.86 4.09
N GLY A 116 1.52 14.04 3.65
CA GLY A 116 2.46 14.92 4.32
C GLY A 116 2.13 16.41 4.13
N VAL A 117 1.58 16.78 2.97
CA VAL A 117 1.06 18.14 2.71
C VAL A 117 -0.17 18.41 3.58
N ILE A 118 -1.14 17.49 3.59
CA ILE A 118 -2.33 17.54 4.43
C ILE A 118 -1.92 17.75 5.89
N TRP A 119 -0.94 16.99 6.38
CA TRP A 119 -0.42 17.15 7.75
C TRP A 119 0.20 18.52 8.02
N ARG A 120 1.14 18.97 7.19
CA ARG A 120 1.92 20.18 7.48
C ARG A 120 1.14 21.46 7.24
N ASP A 121 0.40 21.55 6.14
CA ASP A 121 -0.21 22.81 5.71
C ASP A 121 -1.62 23.01 6.25
N LEU A 122 -2.38 21.93 6.49
CA LEU A 122 -3.74 22.04 7.01
C LEU A 122 -3.77 22.05 8.53
N VAL A 123 -3.00 21.19 9.19
CA VAL A 123 -2.99 21.12 10.67
C VAL A 123 -2.13 22.21 11.30
N LYS A 124 -0.89 22.46 10.83
CA LYS A 124 -0.02 23.44 11.51
C LYS A 124 -0.42 24.90 11.27
N LYS A 125 -1.19 25.20 10.22
CA LYS A 125 -1.69 26.57 9.95
C LYS A 125 -3.11 26.81 10.49
N SER A 126 -3.73 25.87 11.19
CA SER A 126 -5.07 26.07 11.78
C SER A 126 -5.04 26.79 13.14
N HIS A 127 -4.01 27.61 13.40
CA HIS A 127 -3.85 28.44 14.60
C HIS A 127 -3.69 29.90 14.21
#